data_AF-A0A6A2ZK38-F1
#
_entry.id   AF-A0A6A2ZK38-F1
#
_cell.length_a   1.000
_cell.length_b   1.000
_cell.length_c   1.000
_cell.angle_alpha   90.00
_cell.angle_beta   90.00
_cell.angle_gamma   90.00
#
_symmetry.space_group_name_H-M   'P 1'
#
loop_
_entity.id
_entity.type
_entity.pdbx_description
1 polymer ?
#
loop_
_entity_poly.entity_id
_entity_poly.type
_entity_poly.pdbx_seq_one_letter_code
_entity_poly.pdbx_strand_id
1 'polypeptide(L)'
;MEVAISCVKYDRIIGTYTSQPVHLACSNAIPCTNVDLIDIQLKPSFRGFHQAMCWHSYGNSQGPLFPSSIDSCLLRDRGYVKRIARYREHVCL
;
A
#
# COMPACT_ATOMS: atom_id res chain seq x y z
N MET A 1 -17.29 3.61 -14.76
CA MET A 1 -17.21 2.69 -13.61
C MET A 1 -15.86 2.89 -12.95
N GLU A 2 -15.82 3.03 -11.63
CA GLU A 2 -14.58 3.06 -10.85
C GLU A 2 -14.56 1.86 -9.90
N VAL A 3 -13.39 1.24 -9.76
CA VAL A 3 -13.20 0.03 -8.94
C VAL A 3 -12.76 0.43 -7.54
N ALA A 4 -13.46 -0.06 -6.52
CA ALA A 4 -12.98 0.02 -5.14
C ALA A 4 -12.06 -1.16 -4.84
N ILE A 5 -10.88 -0.87 -4.32
CA ILE A 5 -9.94 -1.87 -3.81
C ILE A 5 -9.88 -1.70 -2.30
N SER A 6 -10.23 -2.76 -1.58
CA SER A 6 -10.18 -2.79 -0.12
C SER A 6 -9.77 -4.16 0.39
N CYS A 7 -9.25 -4.23 1.62
CA CYS A 7 -8.92 -5.49 2.31
C CYS A 7 -7.83 -6.28 1.59
N VAL A 8 -6.75 -5.60 1.20
CA VAL A 8 -5.61 -6.22 0.50
C VAL A 8 -4.49 -6.44 1.50
N LYS A 9 -4.08 -7.69 1.67
CA LYS A 9 -2.95 -8.04 2.54
C LYS A 9 -1.76 -8.52 1.71
N TYR A 10 -0.65 -7.79 1.79
CA TYR A 10 0.65 -8.24 1.31
C TYR A 10 1.43 -8.77 2.51
N ASP A 11 1.75 -10.06 2.49
CA ASP A 11 2.36 -10.76 3.62
C ASP A 11 3.63 -11.48 3.18
N ARG A 12 4.73 -11.25 3.89
CA ARG A 12 6.02 -11.95 3.73
C ARG A 12 6.57 -11.96 2.31
N ILE A 13 6.53 -10.82 1.63
CA ILE A 13 7.13 -10.67 0.31
C ILE A 13 8.63 -10.38 0.47
N ILE A 14 9.45 -11.38 0.17
CA ILE A 14 10.91 -11.32 0.34
C ILE A 14 11.58 -11.59 -1.01
N GLY A 15 12.47 -10.71 -1.45
CA GLY A 15 13.16 -10.90 -2.71
C GLY A 15 13.94 -9.69 -3.19
N THR A 16 14.01 -9.55 -4.52
CA THR A 16 14.70 -8.44 -5.18
C THR A 16 13.81 -7.73 -6.19
N TYR A 17 14.09 -6.47 -6.47
CA TYR A 17 13.37 -5.67 -7.46
C TYR A 17 14.34 -4.99 -8.44
N THR A 18 13.86 -4.72 -9.65
CA THR A 18 14.64 -4.09 -10.74
C THR A 18 14.20 -2.67 -11.08
N SER A 19 12.96 -2.28 -10.73
CA SER A 19 12.38 -0.99 -11.14
C SER A 19 11.84 -0.16 -9.98
N GLN A 20 10.96 -0.68 -9.14
CA GLN A 20 10.49 0.01 -7.93
C GLN A 20 10.21 -1.03 -6.86
N PRO A 21 10.48 -0.74 -5.58
CA PRO A 21 10.17 -1.67 -4.50
C PRO A 21 8.65 -1.83 -4.34
N VAL A 22 7.87 -0.76 -4.48
CA VAL A 22 6.41 -0.76 -4.35
C VAL A 22 5.81 0.27 -5.31
N HIS A 23 4.69 -0.08 -5.96
CA HIS A 23 3.92 0.80 -6.84
C HIS A 23 2.42 0.67 -6.54
N LEU A 24 1.92 1.48 -5.59
CA LEU A 24 0.51 1.58 -5.23
C LEU A 24 -0.06 2.87 -5.82
N ALA A 25 -0.89 2.74 -6.85
CA ALA A 25 -1.53 3.86 -7.54
C ALA A 25 -3.07 3.71 -7.53
N CYS A 26 -3.73 4.37 -6.58
CA CYS A 26 -5.18 4.29 -6.39
C CYS A 26 -5.91 5.51 -6.97
N SER A 27 -7.23 5.40 -7.17
CA SER A 27 -8.05 6.53 -7.68
C SER A 27 -8.10 7.66 -6.66
N ASN A 28 -8.15 8.90 -7.16
CA ASN A 28 -8.36 10.09 -6.33
C ASN A 28 -9.80 10.15 -5.77
N ALA A 29 -10.77 9.63 -6.52
CA ALA A 29 -12.17 9.60 -6.10
C ALA A 29 -12.48 8.38 -5.23
N ILE A 30 -11.80 7.26 -5.48
CA ILE A 30 -11.97 6.00 -4.76
C ILE A 30 -10.60 5.48 -4.32
N PRO A 31 -10.09 5.96 -3.18
CA PRO A 31 -8.79 5.54 -2.66
C PRO A 31 -8.82 4.06 -2.26
N CYS A 32 -7.64 3.41 -2.25
CA CYS A 32 -7.53 2.07 -1.69
C CYS A 32 -7.54 2.15 -0.17
N THR A 33 -8.32 1.30 0.49
CA THR A 33 -8.47 1.31 1.95
C THR A 33 -8.23 -0.08 2.54
N ASN A 34 -7.89 -0.15 3.83
CA ASN A 34 -7.58 -1.41 4.49
C ASN A 34 -6.52 -2.24 3.72
N VAL A 35 -5.45 -1.57 3.29
CA VAL A 35 -4.27 -2.23 2.71
C VAL A 35 -3.28 -2.52 3.84
N ASP A 36 -2.86 -3.77 3.98
CA ASP A 36 -1.87 -4.17 4.98
C ASP A 36 -0.57 -4.61 4.30
N LEU A 37 0.55 -4.00 4.73
CA LEU A 37 1.91 -4.39 4.32
C LEU A 37 2.61 -5.04 5.51
N ILE A 38 2.84 -6.35 5.43
CA ILE A 38 3.39 -7.15 6.53
C ILE A 38 4.67 -7.85 6.08
N ASP A 39 5.74 -7.68 6.83
CA ASP A 39 7.02 -8.40 6.65
C ASP A 39 7.60 -8.29 5.21
N ILE A 40 7.59 -7.10 4.61
CA ILE A 40 8.06 -6.87 3.24
C ILE A 40 9.57 -6.57 3.22
N GLN A 41 10.35 -7.39 2.52
CA GLN A 41 11.81 -7.23 2.42
C GLN A 41 12.30 -7.36 0.98
N LEU A 42 12.51 -6.21 0.33
CA LEU A 42 12.85 -6.11 -1.08
C LEU A 42 14.22 -5.44 -1.25
N LYS A 43 15.17 -6.16 -1.86
CA LYS A 43 16.52 -5.64 -2.13
C LYS A 43 16.67 -5.18 -3.58
N PRO A 44 17.32 -4.04 -3.86
CA PRO A 44 17.57 -3.64 -5.24
C PRO A 44 18.50 -4.64 -5.94
N SER A 45 18.15 -5.07 -7.15
CA SER A 45 18.99 -5.95 -7.98
C SER A 45 20.16 -5.20 -8.64
N PHE A 46 20.04 -3.88 -8.80
CA PHE A 46 21.07 -3.02 -9.40
C PHE A 46 21.14 -1.69 -8.65
N ARG A 47 22.27 -0.98 -8.76
CA ARG A 47 22.44 0.35 -8.17
C ARG A 47 21.63 1.36 -9.00
N GLY A 48 20.44 1.70 -8.52
CA GLY A 48 19.58 2.72 -9.08
C GLY A 48 18.71 3.32 -7.99
N PHE A 49 18.40 4.61 -8.11
CA PHE A 49 17.47 5.27 -7.21
C PHE A 49 16.04 4.92 -7.64
N HIS A 50 15.44 3.96 -6.95
CA HIS A 50 14.13 3.43 -7.26
C HIS A 50 13.21 3.72 -6.08
N GLN A 51 12.48 4.84 -6.16
CA GLN A 51 11.57 5.26 -5.10
C GLN A 51 10.29 4.44 -5.15
N ALA A 52 9.69 4.19 -3.98
CA ALA A 52 8.35 3.66 -3.90
C ALA A 52 7.35 4.70 -4.44
N MET A 53 6.40 4.27 -5.26
CA MET A 53 5.28 5.10 -5.71
C MET A 53 4.06 4.75 -4.88
N CYS A 54 3.53 5.74 -4.17
CA CYS A 54 2.43 5.57 -3.22
C CYS A 54 1.43 6.69 -3.43
N TRP A 55 0.22 6.34 -3.83
CA TRP A 55 -0.80 7.31 -4.23
C TRP A 55 -2.18 6.86 -3.76
N HIS A 56 -2.81 7.67 -2.91
CA HIS A 56 -4.15 7.45 -2.36
C HIS A 56 -4.40 6.04 -1.77
N SER A 57 -3.39 5.50 -1.11
CA SER A 57 -3.43 4.21 -0.40
C SER A 57 -3.46 4.42 1.12
N TYR A 58 -4.39 3.72 1.78
CA TYR A 58 -4.61 3.83 3.22
C TYR A 58 -4.68 2.46 3.88
N GLY A 59 -4.07 2.36 5.07
CA GLY A 59 -4.04 1.13 5.84
C GLY A 59 -2.89 1.10 6.84
N ASN A 60 -2.35 -0.10 7.10
CA ASN A 60 -1.32 -0.29 8.11
C ASN A 60 -0.10 -1.05 7.58
N SER A 61 1.05 -0.70 8.13
CA SER A 61 2.33 -1.34 7.86
C SER A 61 2.83 -2.01 9.14
N GLN A 62 3.30 -3.26 9.06
CA GLN A 62 3.76 -4.04 10.21
C GLN A 62 5.01 -4.86 9.89
N GLY A 63 5.89 -5.00 10.89
CA GLY A 63 7.05 -5.89 10.83
C GLY A 63 8.26 -5.24 10.15
N PRO A 64 9.35 -5.99 9.89
CA PRO A 64 10.50 -5.45 9.20
C PRO A 64 10.14 -5.09 7.76
N LEU A 65 10.16 -3.79 7.46
CA LEU A 65 9.94 -3.24 6.13
C LEU A 65 11.25 -2.75 5.55
N PHE A 66 11.65 -3.36 4.43
CA PHE A 66 12.85 -2.98 3.71
C PHE A 66 12.55 -2.85 2.21
N PRO A 67 12.89 -1.73 1.56
CA PRO A 67 13.44 -0.49 2.13
C PRO A 67 12.44 0.25 3.04
N SER A 68 12.95 1.10 3.95
CA SER A 68 12.13 1.89 4.89
C SER A 68 11.16 2.87 4.22
N SER A 69 11.39 3.21 2.94
CA SER A 69 10.47 4.01 2.12
C SER A 69 9.11 3.33 1.88
N ILE A 70 8.98 2.03 2.14
CA ILE A 70 7.72 1.29 2.04
C ILE A 70 6.78 1.64 3.21
N ASP A 71 7.32 1.93 4.39
CA ASP A 71 6.53 2.18 5.60
C ASP A 71 5.64 3.43 5.45
N SER A 72 6.12 4.45 4.74
CA SER A 72 5.35 5.68 4.48
C SER A 72 4.35 5.57 3.32
N CYS A 73 4.21 4.39 2.71
CA CYS A 73 3.35 4.19 1.54
C CYS A 73 1.86 4.15 1.89
N LEU A 74 1.55 3.70 3.10
CA LEU A 74 0.19 3.61 3.61
C LEU A 74 -0.08 4.81 4.51
N LEU A 75 -0.95 5.70 4.04
CA LEU A 75 -1.39 6.82 4.85
C LEU A 75 -2.34 6.32 5.93
N ARG A 76 -2.19 6.85 7.15
CA ARG A 76 -3.18 6.61 8.20
C ARG A 76 -4.53 7.16 7.74
N ASP A 77 -5.57 6.37 7.94
CA ASP A 77 -6.91 6.68 7.47
C ASP A 77 -7.40 8.01 8.08
N ARG A 78 -7.55 9.04 7.24
CA ARG A 78 -8.15 10.32 7.63
C ARG A 78 -9.66 10.16 7.63
N GLY A 79 -10.38 10.74 8.59
CA GLY A 79 -11.84 10.56 8.74
C GLY A 79 -12.70 10.83 7.48
N TYR A 80 -12.17 11.53 6.47
CA TYR A 80 -12.76 11.68 5.14
C TYR A 80 -12.75 10.36 4.32
N VAL A 81 -11.64 9.62 4.34
CA VAL A 81 -11.46 8.34 3.63
C VAL A 81 -12.38 7.28 4.23
N LYS A 82 -12.52 7.22 5.57
CA LYS A 82 -13.55 6.41 6.22
C LYS A 82 -14.95 6.67 5.69
N ARG A 83 -15.33 7.91 5.33
CA ARG A 83 -16.67 8.22 4.80
C ARG A 83 -16.87 7.68 3.38
N ILE A 84 -15.84 7.73 2.54
CA ILE A 84 -15.88 7.15 1.18
C ILE A 84 -15.95 5.62 1.26
N ALA A 85 -15.13 5.02 2.12
CA ALA A 85 -15.11 3.57 2.34
C ALA A 85 -16.43 3.06 2.95
N ARG A 86 -17.00 3.77 3.93
CA ARG A 86 -18.23 3.37 4.63
C ARG A 86 -19.49 3.34 3.76
N TYR A 87 -19.49 4.01 2.60
CA TYR A 87 -20.58 3.89 1.63
C TYR A 87 -20.58 2.53 0.91
N ARG A 88 -19.48 1.79 0.96
CA ARG A 88 -19.29 0.48 0.31
C ARG A 88 -18.91 -0.53 1.40
N GLU A 89 -19.91 -1.16 2.00
CA GLU A 89 -19.76 -2.12 3.12
C GLU A 89 -18.98 -3.39 2.74
N HIS A 90 -17.68 -3.26 2.44
CA HIS A 90 -16.74 -4.37 2.35
C HIS A 90 -15.99 -4.42 3.68
N VAL A 91 -16.60 -5.08 4.66
CA VAL A 91 -15.91 -5.47 5.90
C VAL A 91 -14.86 -6.51 5.51
N CYS A 92 -13.61 -6.25 5.88
CA CYS A 92 -12.54 -7.22 5.72
C CYS A 92 -12.81 -8.39 6.67
N LEU A 93 -13.03 -9.58 6.11
CA LEU A 93 -13.21 -10.82 6.86
C LEU A 93 -11.88 -11.32 7.41
#